data_AF-A0A6J0N6H7-F1
#
_entry.id   AF-A0A6J0N6H7-F1
#
_cell.length_a   1.000
_cell.length_b   1.000
_cell.length_c   1.000
_cell.angle_alpha   90.00
_cell.angle_beta   90.00
_cell.angle_gamma   90.00
#
_symmetry.space_group_name_H-M   'P 1'
#
loop_
_entity.id
_entity.type
_entity.pdbx_description
1 polymer ?
#
loop_
_entity_poly.entity_id
_entity_poly.type
_entity_poly.pdbx_seq_one_letter_code
_entity_poly.pdbx_strand_id
1 'polypeptide(L)'
;MTSARGSKKKPAKGNTAPPPAEWERWTKAKGKGLHLSDTPLPQDGSPESSLYHFDEDSWNRFMAWSLNPKPLPIGPSILNLSVATRMVCLGQWLGNEEMDAFMFIWRVNTTLERWAPRRVAFMNAMFCLQINAAYNNFSVDRRGYDLPDFLLGYGRGELPSHGRNDQVWGVDVDRLYFPLFVNGNHWIAVCINIIEKRVQVFDFSRGRNRQHVEKFAALIPRIVKAVAPPQSKKQLLLQPYSIVEVPMKARLNKSCCDCGVYALKHLECHLLGLDLSLVDDENIQGCRQKIAVDLWEATHDPIYAEAMKQYVPSPWERSGSYDLED
;
A
#
# COMPACT_ATOMS: atom_id res chain seq x y z
N MET A 1 21.13 40.63 36.31
CA MET A 1 19.79 40.20 36.72
C MET A 1 19.11 39.54 35.54
N THR A 2 19.11 38.21 35.55
CA THR A 2 18.44 37.31 34.62
C THR A 2 16.92 37.35 34.84
N SER A 3 16.11 37.57 33.80
CA SER A 3 14.68 37.24 33.84
C SER A 3 14.39 36.11 32.85
N ALA A 4 14.19 34.91 33.41
CA ALA A 4 13.72 33.75 32.68
C ALA A 4 12.21 33.90 32.43
N ARG A 5 11.78 34.01 31.17
CA ARG A 5 10.37 33.81 30.79
C ARG A 5 10.16 32.31 30.59
N GLY A 6 9.64 31.65 31.61
CA GLY A 6 9.21 30.26 31.54
C GLY A 6 8.09 30.07 30.51
N SER A 7 8.38 29.31 29.46
CA SER A 7 7.35 28.82 28.53
C SER A 7 6.59 27.70 29.22
N LYS A 8 5.32 27.93 29.56
CA LYS A 8 4.42 26.90 30.08
C LYS A 8 4.20 25.86 28.98
N LYS A 9 4.90 24.71 29.07
CA LYS A 9 4.54 23.49 28.34
C LYS A 9 3.08 23.15 28.66
N LYS A 10 2.20 23.21 27.66
CA LYS A 10 0.88 22.57 27.75
C LYS A 10 1.11 21.07 27.90
N PRO A 11 0.44 20.39 28.84
CA PRO A 11 0.58 18.94 28.97
C PRO A 11 0.07 18.29 27.68
N ALA A 12 0.80 17.28 27.21
CA ALA A 12 0.33 16.38 26.16
C ALA A 12 -1.01 15.80 26.61
N LYS A 13 -2.06 16.02 25.82
CA LYS A 13 -3.33 15.31 26.02
C LYS A 13 -3.03 13.82 25.80
N GLY A 14 -3.23 13.02 26.84
CA GLY A 14 -3.02 11.58 26.78
C GLY A 14 -3.87 10.94 25.68
N ASN A 15 -3.36 9.81 25.17
CA ASN A 15 -4.05 8.87 24.29
C ASN A 15 -5.27 8.25 25.02
N THR A 16 -6.31 9.03 25.25
CA THR A 16 -7.62 8.54 25.68
C THR A 16 -8.52 8.47 24.47
N ALA A 17 -9.14 7.30 24.26
CA ALA A 17 -10.09 7.06 23.19
C ALA A 17 -11.19 8.15 23.17
N PRO A 18 -11.62 8.62 21.98
CA PRO A 18 -12.82 9.43 21.86
C PRO A 18 -14.03 8.60 22.33
N PRO A 19 -15.00 9.18 23.03
CA PRO A 19 -16.15 8.45 23.54
C PRO A 19 -17.00 7.88 22.38
N PRO A 20 -17.74 6.77 22.59
CA PRO A 20 -18.57 6.13 21.56
C PRO A 20 -19.52 7.07 20.78
N ALA A 21 -19.96 8.16 21.41
CA ALA A 21 -20.77 9.20 20.77
C ALA A 21 -20.02 9.99 19.67
N GLU A 22 -18.70 10.14 19.75
CA GLU A 22 -17.88 10.73 18.69
C GLU A 22 -17.71 9.78 17.50
N TRP A 23 -17.63 8.47 17.78
CA TRP A 23 -17.60 7.41 16.76
C TRP A 23 -18.90 7.35 15.96
N GLU A 24 -20.06 7.34 16.64
CA GLU A 24 -21.37 7.44 15.97
C GLU A 24 -21.50 8.75 15.18
N ARG A 25 -20.99 9.86 15.71
CA ARG A 25 -21.01 11.15 15.01
C ARG A 25 -20.14 11.15 13.76
N TRP A 26 -18.99 10.47 13.74
CA TRP A 26 -18.13 10.36 12.55
C TRP A 26 -18.73 9.46 11.48
N THR A 27 -19.44 8.40 11.88
CA THR A 27 -20.23 7.57 10.95
C THR A 27 -21.51 8.25 10.44
N LYS A 28 -22.02 9.30 11.14
CA LYS A 28 -23.30 9.98 10.83
C LYS A 28 -23.21 11.49 10.51
N ALA A 29 -22.04 12.09 10.29
CA ALA A 29 -21.92 13.55 10.18
C ALA A 29 -22.58 14.15 8.92
N LYS A 30 -23.82 14.63 9.09
CA LYS A 30 -24.56 15.74 8.42
C LYS A 30 -23.99 16.33 7.11
N GLY A 31 -23.83 15.52 6.07
CA GLY A 31 -24.35 15.88 4.73
C GLY A 31 -25.78 15.34 4.66
N LYS A 32 -26.63 15.78 3.71
CA LYS A 32 -27.93 15.14 3.43
C LYS A 32 -27.74 13.63 3.60
N GLY A 33 -28.47 13.03 4.55
CA GLY A 33 -28.22 11.65 4.95
C GLY A 33 -27.92 10.84 3.70
N LEU A 34 -26.76 10.17 3.68
CA LEU A 34 -26.63 9.03 2.79
C LEU A 34 -27.83 8.18 3.16
N HIS A 35 -28.85 8.23 2.30
CA HIS A 35 -29.78 7.14 2.21
C HIS A 35 -28.82 5.98 1.94
N LEU A 36 -28.59 5.14 2.95
CA LEU A 36 -28.39 3.73 2.67
C LEU A 36 -29.55 3.45 1.73
N SER A 37 -29.27 3.29 0.44
CA SER A 37 -30.35 3.01 -0.49
C SER A 37 -30.97 1.72 0.03
N ASP A 38 -32.26 1.75 0.35
CA ASP A 38 -33.02 0.53 0.62
C ASP A 38 -33.10 -0.33 -0.66
N THR A 39 -32.54 0.16 -1.77
CA THR A 39 -32.13 -0.66 -2.90
C THR A 39 -31.00 -1.59 -2.44
N PRO A 40 -31.23 -2.90 -2.32
CA PRO A 40 -30.11 -3.84 -2.20
C PRO A 40 -29.23 -3.64 -3.43
N LEU A 41 -28.01 -3.10 -3.21
CA LEU A 41 -26.96 -3.17 -4.21
C LEU A 41 -26.65 -4.67 -4.44
N PRO A 42 -26.36 -5.10 -5.68
CA PRO A 42 -26.25 -6.51 -6.00
C PRO A 42 -25.30 -7.24 -5.04
N GLN A 43 -25.86 -8.09 -4.17
CA GLN A 43 -25.13 -9.09 -3.39
C GLN A 43 -24.89 -10.33 -4.26
N ASP A 44 -24.49 -10.14 -5.52
CA ASP A 44 -24.40 -11.22 -6.49
C ASP A 44 -23.06 -11.98 -6.41
N GLY A 45 -22.17 -11.59 -5.49
CA GLY A 45 -20.83 -12.16 -5.36
C GLY A 45 -19.91 -11.79 -6.52
N SER A 46 -20.26 -10.76 -7.29
CA SER A 46 -19.43 -10.26 -8.38
C SER A 46 -18.11 -9.68 -7.86
N PRO A 47 -16.98 -9.85 -8.58
CA PRO A 47 -15.69 -9.24 -8.23
C PRO A 47 -15.76 -7.74 -7.95
N GLU A 48 -16.67 -7.04 -8.61
CA GLU A 48 -16.94 -5.61 -8.47
C GLU A 48 -17.48 -5.27 -7.08
N SER A 49 -18.36 -6.11 -6.53
CA SER A 49 -18.91 -5.92 -5.19
C SER A 49 -17.83 -6.01 -4.11
N SER A 50 -16.80 -6.84 -4.30
CA SER A 50 -15.73 -7.02 -3.31
C SER A 50 -14.85 -5.78 -3.06
N LEU A 51 -14.92 -4.76 -3.92
CA LEU A 51 -14.15 -3.53 -3.75
C LEU A 51 -14.59 -2.71 -2.54
N TYR A 52 -15.87 -2.76 -2.17
CA TYR A 52 -16.45 -1.95 -1.11
C TYR A 52 -17.51 -2.66 -0.25
N HIS A 53 -17.93 -3.88 -0.61
CA HIS A 53 -18.82 -4.69 0.22
C HIS A 53 -18.05 -5.58 1.20
N PHE A 54 -18.57 -5.71 2.41
CA PHE A 54 -18.15 -6.64 3.44
C PHE A 54 -19.39 -7.19 4.14
N ASP A 55 -19.23 -8.33 4.79
CA ASP A 55 -20.30 -8.97 5.54
C ASP A 55 -20.69 -8.14 6.79
N GLU A 56 -21.99 -8.11 7.10
CA GLU A 56 -22.52 -7.32 8.22
C GLU A 56 -22.02 -7.87 9.58
N ASP A 57 -21.87 -9.18 9.73
CA ASP A 57 -21.30 -9.77 10.95
C ASP A 57 -19.84 -9.39 11.10
N SER A 58 -19.07 -9.39 10.01
CA SER A 58 -17.68 -8.93 10.02
C SER A 58 -17.57 -7.46 10.44
N TRP A 59 -18.43 -6.60 9.92
CA TRP A 59 -18.49 -5.19 10.36
C TRP A 59 -18.85 -5.06 11.84
N ASN A 60 -19.87 -5.80 12.30
CA ASN A 60 -20.30 -5.77 13.70
C ASN A 60 -19.19 -6.24 14.63
N ARG A 61 -18.41 -7.26 14.25
CA ARG A 61 -17.27 -7.74 15.04
C ARG A 61 -16.10 -6.75 15.03
N PHE A 62 -15.79 -6.14 13.90
CA PHE A 62 -14.80 -5.05 13.82
C PHE A 62 -15.20 -3.88 14.74
N MET A 63 -16.47 -3.48 14.71
CA MET A 63 -17.02 -2.43 15.58
C MET A 63 -16.98 -2.83 17.06
N ALA A 64 -17.28 -4.08 17.39
CA ALA A 64 -17.15 -4.58 18.76
C ALA A 64 -15.70 -4.54 19.24
N TRP A 65 -14.74 -4.90 18.38
CA TRP A 65 -13.30 -4.78 18.67
C TRP A 65 -12.90 -3.31 18.87
N SER A 66 -13.40 -2.37 18.07
CA SER A 66 -13.01 -0.95 18.16
C SER A 66 -13.45 -0.27 19.47
N LEU A 67 -14.48 -0.79 20.16
CA LEU A 67 -14.91 -0.32 21.48
C LEU A 67 -13.95 -0.70 22.61
N ASN A 68 -13.17 -1.78 22.45
CA ASN A 68 -12.14 -2.19 23.40
C ASN A 68 -10.92 -2.73 22.65
N PRO A 69 -10.16 -1.84 21.99
CA PRO A 69 -9.19 -2.23 20.99
C PRO A 69 -7.97 -2.87 21.65
N LYS A 70 -7.73 -4.13 21.31
CA LYS A 70 -6.45 -4.79 21.55
C LYS A 70 -5.59 -4.68 20.29
N PRO A 71 -4.30 -4.32 20.41
CA PRO A 71 -3.41 -4.30 19.25
C PRO A 71 -3.31 -5.70 18.60
N LEU A 72 -3.51 -5.76 17.29
CA LEU A 72 -3.49 -7.00 16.50
C LEU A 72 -2.34 -6.94 15.47
N PRO A 73 -1.30 -7.79 15.58
CA PRO A 73 -0.22 -7.82 14.60
C PRO A 73 -0.72 -8.23 13.21
N ILE A 74 -0.23 -7.55 12.17
CA ILE A 74 -0.54 -7.87 10.77
C ILE A 74 0.66 -7.51 9.87
N GLY A 75 1.46 -8.52 9.51
CA GLY A 75 2.66 -8.31 8.73
C GLY A 75 3.66 -7.37 9.43
N PRO A 76 4.16 -6.33 8.74
CA PRO A 76 5.07 -5.35 9.33
C PRO A 76 4.36 -4.32 10.23
N SER A 77 3.05 -4.43 10.45
CA SER A 77 2.23 -3.41 11.11
C SER A 77 1.41 -3.96 12.26
N ILE A 78 0.77 -3.06 13.01
CA ILE A 78 -0.11 -3.40 14.13
C ILE A 78 -1.44 -2.68 13.93
N LEU A 79 -2.52 -3.44 13.72
CA LEU A 79 -3.87 -2.90 13.70
C LEU A 79 -4.26 -2.51 15.13
N ASN A 80 -4.34 -1.20 15.36
CA ASN A 80 -4.78 -0.59 16.60
C ASN A 80 -5.86 0.46 16.32
N LEU A 81 -6.39 1.11 17.36
CA LEU A 81 -7.46 2.10 17.20
C LEU A 81 -7.06 3.28 16.30
N SER A 82 -5.80 3.74 16.36
CA SER A 82 -5.32 4.85 15.54
C SER A 82 -5.34 4.50 14.05
N VAL A 83 -4.76 3.34 13.71
CA VAL A 83 -4.75 2.80 12.34
C VAL A 83 -6.19 2.57 11.85
N ALA A 84 -7.04 1.94 12.66
CA ALA A 84 -8.45 1.72 12.34
C ALA A 84 -9.21 3.03 12.09
N THR A 85 -8.99 4.05 12.93
CA THR A 85 -9.63 5.36 12.82
C THR A 85 -9.24 6.05 11.51
N ARG A 86 -7.97 6.00 11.10
CA ARG A 86 -7.53 6.62 9.84
C ARG A 86 -8.16 5.97 8.61
N MET A 87 -8.45 4.67 8.67
CA MET A 87 -9.15 3.97 7.60
C MET A 87 -10.61 4.39 7.51
N VAL A 88 -11.37 4.28 8.61
CA VAL A 88 -12.84 4.43 8.55
C VAL A 88 -13.34 5.87 8.64
N CYS A 89 -12.57 6.80 9.21
CA CYS A 89 -13.03 8.17 9.38
C CYS A 89 -12.75 9.01 8.13
N LEU A 90 -13.77 9.77 7.72
CA LEU A 90 -13.64 10.78 6.68
C LEU A 90 -12.61 11.85 7.09
N GLY A 91 -11.89 12.40 6.10
CA GLY A 91 -10.90 13.45 6.34
C GLY A 91 -9.53 12.93 6.83
N GLN A 92 -9.39 11.62 7.07
CA GLN A 92 -8.13 11.04 7.56
C GLN A 92 -7.27 10.48 6.43
N TRP A 93 -5.97 10.72 6.54
CA TRP A 93 -4.97 10.24 5.60
C TRP A 93 -4.50 8.85 6.00
N LEU A 94 -4.39 7.93 5.03
CA LEU A 94 -3.71 6.66 5.25
C LEU A 94 -2.20 6.88 5.30
N GLY A 95 -1.52 6.18 6.22
CA GLY A 95 -0.07 6.20 6.38
C GLY A 95 0.58 4.92 5.86
N ASN A 96 1.88 4.80 6.11
CA ASN A 96 2.66 3.61 5.72
C ASN A 96 2.14 2.33 6.39
N GLU A 97 1.64 2.42 7.62
CA GLU A 97 1.11 1.28 8.37
C GLU A 97 -0.05 0.60 7.64
N GLU A 98 -1.02 1.37 7.14
CA GLU A 98 -2.15 0.84 6.38
C GLU A 98 -1.69 0.27 5.03
N MET A 99 -0.83 1.00 4.33
CA MET A 99 -0.32 0.60 3.02
C MET A 99 0.44 -0.73 3.09
N ASP A 100 1.40 -0.83 3.99
CA ASP A 100 2.29 -1.98 4.10
C ASP A 100 1.56 -3.22 4.64
N ALA A 101 0.58 -3.03 5.53
CA ALA A 101 -0.28 -4.11 5.99
C ALA A 101 -1.12 -4.70 4.84
N PHE A 102 -1.65 -3.85 3.95
CA PHE A 102 -2.41 -4.33 2.80
C PHE A 102 -1.51 -5.03 1.77
N MET A 103 -0.33 -4.48 1.50
CA MET A 103 0.67 -5.16 0.65
C MET A 103 1.07 -6.52 1.23
N PHE A 104 1.15 -6.66 2.55
CA PHE A 104 1.40 -7.95 3.21
C PHE A 104 0.27 -8.94 2.98
N ILE A 105 -0.99 -8.55 3.19
CA ILE A 105 -2.15 -9.42 2.95
C ILE A 105 -2.14 -9.95 1.51
N TRP A 106 -1.87 -9.07 0.55
CA TRP A 106 -1.78 -9.44 -0.86
C TRP A 106 -0.64 -10.41 -1.15
N ARG A 107 0.56 -10.21 -0.57
CA ARG A 107 1.67 -11.17 -0.71
C ARG A 107 1.30 -12.56 -0.19
N VAL A 108 0.65 -12.65 0.97
CA VAL A 108 0.24 -13.93 1.55
C VAL A 108 -0.83 -14.59 0.68
N ASN A 109 -1.81 -13.83 0.19
CA ASN A 109 -2.86 -14.36 -0.68
C ASN A 109 -2.33 -14.91 -2.00
N THR A 110 -1.36 -14.25 -2.64
CA THR A 110 -0.77 -14.75 -3.89
C THR A 110 0.18 -15.91 -3.66
N THR A 111 0.97 -15.89 -2.59
CA THR A 111 1.91 -16.98 -2.26
C THR A 111 1.18 -18.28 -1.94
N LEU A 112 -0.03 -18.19 -1.36
CA LEU A 112 -0.86 -19.34 -1.02
C LEU A 112 -1.92 -19.68 -2.09
N GLU A 113 -1.79 -19.10 -3.29
CA GLU A 113 -2.71 -19.30 -4.41
C GLU A 113 -4.19 -19.04 -4.10
N ARG A 114 -4.49 -18.20 -3.11
CA ARG A 114 -5.87 -17.76 -2.82
C ARG A 114 -6.39 -16.82 -3.91
N TRP A 115 -5.49 -16.17 -4.65
CA TRP A 115 -5.78 -15.24 -5.73
C TRP A 115 -5.30 -15.78 -7.08
N ALA A 116 -6.10 -15.58 -8.13
CA ALA A 116 -5.80 -16.06 -9.48
C ALA A 116 -4.54 -15.39 -10.11
N PRO A 117 -4.22 -14.11 -9.84
CA PRO A 117 -2.93 -13.54 -10.23
C PRO A 117 -1.76 -14.22 -9.51
N ARG A 118 -0.96 -15.00 -10.25
CA ARG A 118 0.14 -15.81 -9.69
C ARG A 118 1.55 -15.26 -9.92
N ARG A 119 1.73 -14.40 -10.93
CA ARG A 119 3.06 -13.91 -11.37
C ARG A 119 3.25 -12.43 -11.01
N VAL A 120 2.93 -12.11 -9.77
CA VAL A 120 2.94 -10.74 -9.25
C VAL A 120 3.67 -10.67 -7.92
N ALA A 121 4.24 -9.51 -7.61
CA ALA A 121 4.81 -9.23 -6.30
C ALA A 121 4.37 -7.85 -5.80
N PHE A 122 4.27 -7.70 -4.48
CA PHE A 122 3.83 -6.47 -3.84
C PHE A 122 4.93 -5.88 -2.97
N MET A 123 5.26 -4.61 -3.20
CA MET A 123 6.35 -3.93 -2.49
C MET A 123 5.81 -2.96 -1.44
N ASN A 124 6.64 -2.64 -0.45
CA ASN A 124 6.28 -1.79 0.70
C ASN A 124 6.93 -0.41 0.62
N ALA A 125 6.64 0.46 1.59
CA ALA A 125 7.23 1.79 1.67
C ALA A 125 8.76 1.75 1.72
N MET A 126 9.36 0.78 2.43
CA MET A 126 10.81 0.61 2.54
C MET A 126 11.48 0.39 1.18
N PHE A 127 10.90 -0.45 0.32
CA PHE A 127 11.36 -0.63 -1.05
C PHE A 127 11.42 0.69 -1.83
N CYS A 128 10.39 1.52 -1.71
CA CYS A 128 10.33 2.82 -2.39
C CYS A 128 11.45 3.76 -1.93
N LEU A 129 11.73 3.81 -0.62
CA LEU A 129 12.82 4.62 -0.05
C LEU A 129 14.18 4.13 -0.52
N GLN A 130 14.38 2.82 -0.51
CA GLN A 130 15.63 2.18 -0.89
C GLN A 130 15.93 2.38 -2.39
N ILE A 131 14.92 2.29 -3.26
CA ILE A 131 15.05 2.66 -4.69
C ILE A 131 15.40 4.14 -4.85
N ASN A 132 14.75 5.03 -4.08
CA ASN A 132 15.04 6.46 -4.14
C ASN A 132 16.50 6.76 -3.75
N ALA A 133 16.98 6.21 -2.64
CA ALA A 133 18.35 6.37 -2.18
C ALA A 133 19.36 5.79 -3.19
N ALA A 134 19.09 4.59 -3.71
CA ALA A 134 19.90 3.95 -4.74
C ALA A 134 19.99 4.79 -6.02
N TYR A 135 18.87 5.39 -6.44
CA TYR A 135 18.83 6.21 -7.65
C TYR A 135 19.67 7.47 -7.52
N ASN A 136 19.72 8.10 -6.35
CA ASN A 136 20.56 9.28 -6.12
C ASN A 136 22.04 8.96 -6.40
N ASN A 137 22.52 7.81 -5.92
CA ASN A 137 23.89 7.35 -6.19
C ASN A 137 24.09 6.96 -7.66
N PHE A 138 23.15 6.22 -8.23
CA PHE A 138 23.16 5.84 -9.65
C PHE A 138 23.20 7.06 -10.59
N SER A 139 22.50 8.13 -10.23
CA SER A 139 22.38 9.32 -11.07
C SER A 139 23.71 10.08 -11.23
N VAL A 140 24.61 9.95 -10.26
CA VAL A 140 25.94 10.57 -10.25
C VAL A 140 26.92 9.81 -11.15
N ASP A 141 26.99 8.48 -11.04
CA ASP A 141 27.83 7.64 -11.89
C ASP A 141 27.06 6.43 -12.44
N ARG A 142 26.41 6.62 -13.58
CA ARG A 142 25.59 5.56 -14.20
C ARG A 142 26.38 4.36 -14.70
N ARG A 143 27.68 4.51 -14.99
CA ARG A 143 28.50 3.46 -15.61
C ARG A 143 29.23 2.61 -14.56
N GLY A 144 29.68 3.23 -13.47
CA GLY A 144 30.32 2.56 -12.35
C GLY A 144 29.39 2.16 -11.21
N TYR A 145 28.08 2.47 -11.30
CA TYR A 145 27.14 2.11 -10.24
C TYR A 145 26.89 0.60 -10.15
N ASP A 146 27.33 0.02 -9.04
CA ASP A 146 27.00 -1.35 -8.65
C ASP A 146 25.70 -1.38 -7.84
N LEU A 147 24.83 -2.34 -8.19
CA LEU A 147 23.58 -2.54 -7.45
C LEU A 147 23.89 -3.08 -6.05
N PRO A 148 23.38 -2.45 -4.99
CA PRO A 148 23.54 -2.97 -3.64
C PRO A 148 22.77 -4.29 -3.47
N ASP A 149 23.30 -5.18 -2.63
CA ASP A 149 22.78 -6.54 -2.44
C ASP A 149 21.32 -6.58 -1.99
N PHE A 150 20.86 -5.59 -1.21
CA PHE A 150 19.45 -5.53 -0.81
C PHE A 150 18.51 -5.34 -2.03
N LEU A 151 18.92 -4.59 -3.06
CA LEU A 151 18.11 -4.47 -4.30
C LEU A 151 18.07 -5.79 -5.07
N LEU A 152 19.17 -6.55 -5.02
CA LEU A 152 19.19 -7.90 -5.59
C LEU A 152 18.30 -8.85 -4.79
N GLY A 153 18.18 -8.67 -3.47
CA GLY A 153 17.27 -9.41 -2.60
C GLY A 153 15.81 -9.27 -3.00
N TYR A 154 15.36 -8.05 -3.34
CA TYR A 154 14.01 -7.87 -3.92
C TYR A 154 13.86 -8.62 -5.25
N GLY A 155 14.85 -8.52 -6.14
CA GLY A 155 14.83 -9.19 -7.43
C GLY A 155 14.80 -10.73 -7.34
N ARG A 156 15.32 -11.30 -6.25
CA ARG A 156 15.29 -12.74 -5.97
C ARG A 156 14.06 -13.19 -5.17
N GLY A 157 13.16 -12.28 -4.80
CA GLY A 157 11.98 -12.61 -3.98
C GLY A 157 12.31 -12.85 -2.50
N GLU A 158 13.47 -12.40 -2.03
CA GLU A 158 13.91 -12.50 -0.62
C GLU A 158 13.33 -11.37 0.25
N LEU A 159 12.95 -10.26 -0.40
CA LEU A 159 12.41 -9.06 0.22
C LEU A 159 11.09 -8.63 -0.47
N PRO A 160 10.14 -8.02 0.27
CA PRO A 160 10.12 -7.88 1.73
C PRO A 160 10.06 -9.25 2.44
N SER A 161 10.67 -9.38 3.62
CA SER A 161 10.78 -10.70 4.26
C SER A 161 9.42 -11.22 4.76
N HIS A 162 8.50 -10.30 5.10
CA HIS A 162 7.10 -10.64 5.34
C HIS A 162 6.41 -11.06 4.04
N GLY A 163 6.31 -12.38 3.81
CA GLY A 163 5.77 -12.95 2.56
C GLY A 163 6.85 -13.28 1.53
N ARG A 164 8.09 -13.51 1.99
CA ARG A 164 9.18 -14.07 1.17
C ARG A 164 8.74 -15.36 0.48
N ASN A 165 9.01 -15.46 -0.82
CA ASN A 165 8.61 -16.62 -1.63
C ASN A 165 9.71 -17.07 -2.63
N ASP A 166 10.87 -16.40 -2.64
CA ASP A 166 12.02 -16.68 -3.51
C ASP A 166 11.69 -16.69 -5.03
N GLN A 167 10.61 -15.99 -5.43
CA GLN A 167 10.22 -15.84 -6.82
C GLN A 167 11.04 -14.75 -7.52
N VAL A 168 11.69 -15.10 -8.62
CA VAL A 168 12.64 -14.23 -9.30
C VAL A 168 11.95 -13.30 -10.29
N TRP A 169 12.30 -12.02 -10.25
CA TRP A 169 11.75 -10.99 -11.15
C TRP A 169 12.12 -11.25 -12.61
N GLY A 170 11.10 -11.25 -13.47
CA GLY A 170 11.24 -11.55 -14.90
C GLY A 170 11.37 -13.05 -15.22
N VAL A 171 11.32 -13.93 -14.22
CA VAL A 171 11.28 -15.39 -14.39
C VAL A 171 9.96 -15.93 -13.84
N ASP A 172 9.67 -15.63 -12.58
CA ASP A 172 8.48 -16.06 -11.84
C ASP A 172 7.48 -14.91 -11.68
N VAL A 173 7.98 -13.67 -11.62
CA VAL A 173 7.19 -12.44 -11.43
C VAL A 173 7.21 -11.58 -12.68
N ASP A 174 6.03 -11.25 -13.19
CA ASP A 174 5.85 -10.38 -14.36
C ASP A 174 5.53 -8.93 -13.97
N ARG A 175 4.85 -8.73 -12.83
CA ARG A 175 4.38 -7.41 -12.40
C ARG A 175 4.68 -7.13 -10.94
N LEU A 176 5.09 -5.90 -10.66
CA LEU A 176 5.28 -5.37 -9.31
C LEU A 176 4.20 -4.34 -9.01
N TYR A 177 3.56 -4.43 -7.86
CA TYR A 177 2.51 -3.50 -7.40
C TYR A 177 2.94 -2.83 -6.10
N PHE A 178 2.78 -1.52 -5.99
CA PHE A 178 3.03 -0.82 -4.73
C PHE A 178 2.40 0.57 -4.71
N PRO A 179 1.97 1.04 -3.53
CA PRO A 179 1.69 2.45 -3.31
C PRO A 179 3.01 3.23 -3.17
N LEU A 180 3.05 4.44 -3.73
CA LEU A 180 4.19 5.34 -3.67
C LEU A 180 3.77 6.68 -3.06
N PHE A 181 4.42 7.06 -1.97
CA PHE A 181 4.21 8.36 -1.34
C PHE A 181 5.08 9.41 -2.03
N VAL A 182 4.46 10.49 -2.49
CA VAL A 182 5.11 11.55 -3.26
C VAL A 182 4.80 12.93 -2.68
N ASN A 183 5.73 13.87 -2.87
CA ASN A 183 5.63 15.28 -2.43
C ASN A 183 5.35 15.48 -0.93
N GLY A 184 5.56 14.45 -0.11
CA GLY A 184 5.33 14.51 1.34
C GLY A 184 3.86 14.51 1.75
N ASN A 185 2.91 14.36 0.82
CA ASN A 185 1.48 14.46 1.13
C ASN A 185 0.54 13.76 0.14
N HIS A 186 1.01 12.92 -0.76
CA HIS A 186 0.13 12.31 -1.77
C HIS A 186 0.52 10.88 -2.04
N TRP A 187 -0.45 9.98 -2.05
CA TRP A 187 -0.26 8.59 -2.46
C TRP A 187 -0.64 8.42 -3.93
N ILE A 188 0.20 7.71 -4.67
CA ILE A 188 -0.10 7.23 -6.02
C ILE A 188 0.03 5.71 -6.06
N ALA A 189 -0.63 5.08 -7.02
CA ALA A 189 -0.48 3.66 -7.27
C ALA A 189 0.46 3.41 -8.46
N VAL A 190 1.35 2.44 -8.32
CA VAL A 190 2.33 2.09 -9.36
C VAL A 190 2.27 0.59 -9.64
N CYS A 191 2.15 0.25 -10.92
CA CYS A 191 2.37 -1.11 -11.41
C CYS A 191 3.54 -1.12 -12.39
N ILE A 192 4.54 -1.95 -12.14
CA ILE A 192 5.68 -2.15 -13.05
C ILE A 192 5.49 -3.48 -13.76
N ASN A 193 5.24 -3.45 -15.07
CA ASN A 193 5.22 -4.62 -15.92
C ASN A 193 6.63 -4.85 -16.49
N ILE A 194 7.30 -5.89 -15.99
CA ILE A 194 8.66 -6.27 -16.34
C ILE A 194 8.73 -6.78 -17.78
N ILE A 195 7.70 -7.52 -18.21
CA ILE A 195 7.63 -8.16 -19.52
C ILE A 195 7.42 -7.12 -20.63
N GLU A 196 6.44 -6.23 -20.43
CA GLU A 196 6.15 -5.13 -21.37
C GLU A 196 7.09 -3.94 -21.21
N LYS A 197 7.96 -3.94 -20.19
CA LYS A 197 8.91 -2.85 -19.89
C LYS A 197 8.19 -1.51 -19.72
N ARG A 198 7.13 -1.54 -18.90
CA ARG A 198 6.23 -0.41 -18.64
C ARG A 198 6.07 -0.15 -17.15
N VAL A 199 6.06 1.11 -16.77
CA VAL A 199 5.63 1.57 -15.45
C VAL A 199 4.30 2.31 -15.63
N GLN A 200 3.23 1.71 -15.15
CA GLN A 200 1.89 2.26 -15.16
C GLN A 200 1.67 3.06 -13.87
N VAL A 201 1.26 4.32 -14.02
CA VAL A 201 1.06 5.26 -12.91
C VAL A 201 -0.41 5.62 -12.83
N PHE A 202 -1.01 5.36 -11.66
CA PHE A 202 -2.41 5.65 -11.38
C PHE A 202 -2.45 6.87 -10.46
N ASP A 203 -2.63 8.04 -11.06
CA ASP A 203 -2.56 9.32 -10.36
C ASP A 203 -3.50 10.37 -10.98
N PHE A 204 -4.24 11.07 -10.12
CA PHE A 204 -5.10 12.19 -10.53
C PHE A 204 -4.33 13.44 -10.94
N SER A 205 -3.03 13.50 -10.61
CA SER A 205 -2.20 14.70 -10.84
C SER A 205 -1.79 14.93 -12.31
N ARG A 206 -2.14 14.02 -13.23
CA ARG A 206 -1.84 14.08 -14.68
C ARG A 206 -0.35 14.20 -15.00
N GLY A 207 0.47 13.29 -14.45
CA GLY A 207 1.90 13.21 -14.73
C GLY A 207 2.78 14.21 -13.98
N ARG A 208 2.23 15.04 -13.08
CA ARG A 208 3.05 15.95 -12.25
C ARG A 208 4.04 15.23 -11.33
N ASN A 209 3.80 13.94 -11.06
CA ASN A 209 4.62 13.12 -10.18
C ASN A 209 5.60 12.20 -10.91
N ARG A 210 5.76 12.34 -12.23
CA ARG A 210 6.59 11.47 -13.07
C ARG A 210 8.02 11.29 -12.55
N GLN A 211 8.64 12.36 -12.07
CA GLN A 211 10.01 12.36 -11.53
C GLN A 211 10.23 11.36 -10.38
N HIS A 212 9.18 11.04 -9.62
CA HIS A 212 9.25 10.07 -8.53
C HIS A 212 9.29 8.64 -9.05
N VAL A 213 8.73 8.42 -10.23
CA VAL A 213 8.56 7.09 -10.85
C VAL A 213 9.73 6.75 -11.80
N GLU A 214 10.39 7.77 -12.37
CA GLU A 214 11.57 7.62 -13.25
C GLU A 214 12.70 6.81 -12.60
N LYS A 215 12.82 6.90 -11.28
CA LYS A 215 13.80 6.16 -10.47
C LYS A 215 13.63 4.65 -10.62
N PHE A 216 12.38 4.19 -10.54
CA PHE A 216 12.01 2.79 -10.74
C PHE A 216 12.21 2.38 -12.19
N ALA A 217 11.77 3.20 -13.14
CA ALA A 217 11.95 2.93 -14.57
C ALA A 217 13.43 2.71 -14.94
N ALA A 218 14.35 3.41 -14.28
CA ALA A 218 15.78 3.28 -14.50
C ALA A 218 16.43 2.09 -13.78
N LEU A 219 16.03 1.81 -12.52
CA LEU A 219 16.69 0.79 -11.69
C LEU A 219 16.14 -0.63 -11.88
N ILE A 220 14.82 -0.79 -12.07
CA ILE A 220 14.21 -2.13 -12.22
C ILE A 220 14.85 -2.97 -13.34
N PRO A 221 15.11 -2.44 -14.57
CA PRO A 221 15.76 -3.24 -15.62
C PRO A 221 17.12 -3.81 -15.20
N ARG A 222 17.85 -3.08 -14.35
CA ARG A 222 19.17 -3.49 -13.85
C ARG A 222 19.02 -4.61 -12.83
N ILE A 223 18.07 -4.48 -11.90
CA ILE A 223 17.77 -5.52 -10.90
C ILE A 223 17.37 -6.80 -11.62
N VAL A 224 16.40 -6.73 -12.55
CA VAL A 224 15.92 -7.87 -13.35
C VAL A 224 17.08 -8.54 -14.09
N LYS A 225 17.96 -7.77 -14.75
CA LYS A 225 19.14 -8.34 -15.43
C LYS A 225 20.15 -8.99 -14.48
N ALA A 226 20.35 -8.42 -13.29
CA ALA A 226 21.32 -8.93 -12.33
C ALA A 226 20.90 -10.30 -11.76
N VAL A 227 19.62 -10.48 -11.48
CA VAL A 227 19.06 -11.72 -10.90
C VAL A 227 18.65 -12.77 -11.93
N ALA A 228 18.53 -12.38 -13.21
CA ALA A 228 18.15 -13.31 -14.28
C ALA A 228 19.13 -14.50 -14.44
N PRO A 229 18.65 -15.67 -14.90
CA PRO A 229 19.51 -16.81 -15.25
C PRO A 229 20.60 -16.45 -16.28
N PRO A 230 21.81 -17.04 -16.22
CA PRO A 230 22.91 -16.72 -17.12
C PRO A 230 22.55 -16.75 -18.62
N GLN A 231 21.65 -17.65 -19.02
CA GLN A 231 21.21 -17.83 -20.40
C GLN A 231 20.38 -16.65 -20.91
N SER A 232 19.57 -15.99 -20.07
CA SER A 232 18.70 -14.87 -20.45
C SER A 232 19.36 -13.50 -20.27
N LYS A 233 20.40 -13.37 -19.41
CA LYS A 233 21.09 -12.09 -19.15
C LYS A 233 21.54 -11.34 -20.41
N LYS A 234 22.00 -12.05 -21.45
CA LYS A 234 22.48 -11.43 -22.69
C LYS A 234 21.39 -10.70 -23.48
N GLN A 235 20.14 -11.16 -23.38
CA GLN A 235 19.00 -10.62 -24.12
C GLN A 235 18.33 -9.44 -23.39
N LEU A 236 18.58 -9.30 -22.07
CA LEU A 236 17.99 -8.23 -21.27
C LEU A 236 18.70 -6.89 -21.49
N LEU A 237 17.92 -5.90 -21.91
CA LEU A 237 18.36 -4.52 -22.12
C LEU A 237 18.25 -3.72 -20.82
N LEU A 238 19.18 -2.78 -20.64
CA LEU A 238 19.23 -1.87 -19.48
C LEU A 238 18.56 -0.51 -19.73
N GLN A 239 17.86 -0.38 -20.86
CA GLN A 239 17.09 0.82 -21.18
C GLN A 239 16.01 1.04 -20.12
N PRO A 240 15.79 2.29 -19.68
CA PRO A 240 14.71 2.59 -18.77
C PRO A 240 13.36 2.13 -19.33
N TYR A 241 12.50 1.61 -18.45
CA TYR A 241 11.14 1.26 -18.84
C TYR A 241 10.33 2.50 -19.21
N SER A 242 9.38 2.32 -20.14
CA SER A 242 8.47 3.39 -20.54
C SER A 242 7.49 3.69 -19.41
N ILE A 243 7.24 4.96 -19.12
CA ILE A 243 6.28 5.37 -18.08
C ILE A 243 4.98 5.80 -18.76
N VAL A 244 3.88 5.17 -18.37
CA VAL A 244 2.54 5.35 -18.91
C VAL A 244 1.62 5.84 -17.79
N GLU A 245 1.05 7.02 -17.97
CA GLU A 245 -0.01 7.51 -17.10
C GLU A 245 -1.31 6.78 -17.44
N VAL A 246 -1.94 6.16 -16.46
CA VAL A 246 -3.21 5.46 -16.65
C VAL A 246 -4.33 6.50 -16.66
N PRO A 247 -5.23 6.49 -17.66
CA PRO A 247 -6.35 7.42 -17.70
C PRO A 247 -7.27 7.24 -16.50
N MET A 248 -7.34 8.26 -15.63
CA MET A 248 -8.21 8.28 -14.45
C MET A 248 -9.41 9.20 -14.68
N LYS A 249 -10.56 8.88 -14.08
CA LYS A 249 -11.74 9.76 -14.06
C LYS A 249 -11.35 11.11 -13.46
N ALA A 250 -11.75 12.19 -14.14
CA ALA A 250 -11.42 13.55 -13.72
C ALA A 250 -12.19 13.93 -12.43
N ARG A 251 -11.61 14.81 -11.62
CA ARG A 251 -12.22 15.40 -10.42
C ARG A 251 -12.60 14.38 -9.32
N LEU A 252 -11.85 13.29 -9.22
CA LEU A 252 -11.88 12.38 -8.07
C LEU A 252 -11.07 12.93 -6.89
N ASN A 253 -11.25 12.31 -5.72
CA ASN A 253 -10.62 12.68 -4.45
C ASN A 253 -10.97 14.10 -4.01
N LYS A 254 -12.27 14.43 -4.02
CA LYS A 254 -12.77 15.76 -3.60
C LYS A 254 -12.46 16.09 -2.13
N SER A 255 -12.31 15.08 -1.28
CA SER A 255 -11.94 15.25 0.12
C SER A 255 -10.47 15.64 0.32
N CYS A 256 -9.64 15.48 -0.72
CA CYS A 256 -8.18 15.57 -0.72
C CYS A 256 -7.46 14.51 0.15
N CYS A 257 -8.15 13.76 1.00
CA CYS A 257 -7.55 12.83 1.96
C CYS A 257 -7.68 11.35 1.57
N ASP A 258 -8.35 11.04 0.44
CA ASP A 258 -8.61 9.66 0.00
C ASP A 258 -7.54 9.11 -0.94
N CYS A 259 -6.47 9.86 -1.25
CA CYS A 259 -5.45 9.44 -2.22
C CYS A 259 -4.88 8.04 -1.92
N GLY A 260 -4.71 7.70 -0.63
CA GLY A 260 -4.25 6.38 -0.22
C GLY A 260 -5.28 5.26 -0.48
N VAL A 261 -6.56 5.54 -0.23
CA VAL A 261 -7.66 4.59 -0.49
C VAL A 261 -7.76 4.33 -1.99
N TYR A 262 -7.73 5.40 -2.80
CA TYR A 262 -7.70 5.29 -4.25
C TYR A 262 -6.47 4.53 -4.75
N ALA A 263 -5.29 4.76 -4.19
CA ALA A 263 -4.09 4.01 -4.57
C ALA A 263 -4.29 2.50 -4.35
N LEU A 264 -4.74 2.08 -3.16
CA LEU A 264 -4.99 0.66 -2.88
C LEU A 264 -6.06 0.08 -3.79
N LYS A 265 -7.20 0.76 -3.95
CA LYS A 265 -8.32 0.23 -4.74
C LYS A 265 -8.06 0.23 -6.24
N HIS A 266 -7.31 1.18 -6.79
CA HIS A 266 -6.89 1.10 -8.19
C HIS A 266 -5.86 0.00 -8.44
N LEU A 267 -4.95 -0.28 -7.49
CA LEU A 267 -4.08 -1.45 -7.58
C LEU A 267 -4.91 -2.74 -7.56
N GLU A 268 -5.93 -2.80 -6.70
CA GLU A 268 -6.84 -3.95 -6.59
C GLU A 268 -7.61 -4.17 -7.90
N CYS A 269 -8.24 -3.13 -8.45
CA CYS A 269 -8.90 -3.19 -9.75
C CYS A 269 -7.94 -3.66 -10.85
N HIS A 270 -6.75 -3.05 -10.94
CA HIS A 270 -5.78 -3.41 -11.97
C HIS A 270 -5.26 -4.84 -11.83
N LEU A 271 -5.09 -5.32 -10.59
CA LEU A 271 -4.68 -6.68 -10.30
C LEU A 271 -5.75 -7.70 -10.69
N LEU A 272 -7.03 -7.39 -10.43
CA LEU A 272 -8.17 -8.27 -10.69
C LEU A 272 -8.77 -8.10 -12.09
N GLY A 273 -8.27 -7.16 -12.89
CA GLY A 273 -8.79 -6.87 -14.23
C GLY A 273 -10.14 -6.14 -14.23
N LEU A 274 -10.46 -5.43 -13.16
CA LEU A 274 -11.71 -4.68 -13.00
C LEU A 274 -11.58 -3.26 -13.56
N ASP A 275 -12.72 -2.66 -13.93
CA ASP A 275 -12.76 -1.27 -14.36
C ASP A 275 -12.39 -0.33 -13.20
N LEU A 276 -11.49 0.62 -13.47
CA LEU A 276 -11.10 1.65 -12.50
C LEU A 276 -12.26 2.60 -12.18
N SER A 277 -13.25 2.73 -13.06
CA SER A 277 -14.43 3.56 -12.82
C SER A 277 -15.33 3.06 -11.70
N LEU A 278 -15.12 1.84 -11.21
CA LEU A 278 -15.83 1.25 -10.08
C LEU A 278 -15.46 1.90 -8.74
N VAL A 279 -14.40 2.71 -8.70
CA VAL A 279 -13.97 3.41 -7.49
C VAL A 279 -14.11 4.91 -7.71
N ASP A 280 -14.98 5.55 -6.94
CA ASP A 280 -15.14 7.00 -6.99
C ASP A 280 -15.59 7.62 -5.66
N ASP A 281 -15.79 8.93 -5.65
CA ASP A 281 -16.09 9.67 -4.42
C ASP A 281 -17.44 9.26 -3.80
N GLU A 282 -18.34 8.62 -4.55
CA GLU A 282 -19.66 8.20 -4.03
C GLU A 282 -19.54 6.94 -3.17
N ASN A 283 -18.61 6.03 -3.52
CA ASN A 283 -18.39 4.77 -2.80
C ASN A 283 -17.08 4.71 -2.00
N ILE A 284 -16.29 5.78 -1.98
CA ILE A 284 -14.97 5.80 -1.32
C ILE A 284 -15.05 5.48 0.18
N GLN A 285 -16.16 5.83 0.84
CA GLN A 285 -16.39 5.47 2.24
C GLN A 285 -16.58 3.97 2.44
N GLY A 286 -17.27 3.30 1.51
CA GLY A 286 -17.38 1.84 1.51
C GLY A 286 -16.01 1.19 1.28
N CYS A 287 -15.21 1.74 0.36
CA CYS A 287 -13.83 1.30 0.13
C CYS A 287 -12.97 1.42 1.40
N ARG A 288 -13.08 2.53 2.13
CA ARG A 288 -12.41 2.76 3.42
C ARG A 288 -12.77 1.72 4.46
N GLN A 289 -14.06 1.47 4.63
CA GLN A 289 -14.57 0.47 5.57
C GLN A 289 -14.12 -0.94 5.18
N LYS A 290 -14.16 -1.27 3.89
CA LYS A 290 -13.68 -2.55 3.36
C LYS A 290 -12.21 -2.79 3.69
N ILE A 291 -11.33 -1.80 3.48
CA ILE A 291 -9.91 -1.92 3.86
C ILE A 291 -9.75 -2.23 5.35
N ALA A 292 -10.52 -1.54 6.21
CA ALA A 292 -10.46 -1.77 7.65
C ALA A 292 -10.94 -3.16 8.05
N VAL A 293 -12.05 -3.63 7.47
CA VAL A 293 -12.59 -4.97 7.73
C VAL A 293 -11.63 -6.04 7.23
N ASP A 294 -11.07 -5.90 6.01
CA ASP A 294 -10.13 -6.87 5.44
C ASP A 294 -8.88 -7.05 6.31
N LEU A 295 -8.34 -5.94 6.82
CA LEU A 295 -7.21 -5.99 7.74
C LEU A 295 -7.58 -6.66 9.07
N TRP A 296 -8.77 -6.38 9.58
CA TRP A 296 -9.26 -7.00 10.81
C TRP A 296 -9.51 -8.50 10.62
N GLU A 297 -10.15 -8.92 9.53
CA GLU A 297 -10.38 -10.34 9.22
C GLU A 297 -9.05 -11.09 9.05
N ALA A 298 -8.09 -10.49 8.36
CA ALA A 298 -6.76 -11.09 8.19
C ALA A 298 -6.05 -11.34 9.52
N THR A 299 -6.25 -10.49 10.53
CA THR A 299 -5.66 -10.72 11.88
C THR A 299 -6.25 -11.91 12.62
N HIS A 300 -7.44 -12.38 12.21
CA HIS A 300 -8.13 -13.53 12.80
C HIS A 300 -8.03 -14.81 11.94
N ASP A 301 -7.53 -14.70 10.71
CA ASP A 301 -7.34 -15.85 9.84
C ASP A 301 -6.04 -16.59 10.22
N PRO A 302 -6.13 -17.89 10.55
CA PRO A 302 -5.00 -18.69 11.01
C PRO A 302 -3.84 -18.75 10.01
N ILE A 303 -4.10 -18.51 8.73
CA ILE A 303 -3.08 -18.51 7.68
C ILE A 303 -2.12 -17.33 7.85
N TYR A 304 -2.63 -16.12 8.09
CA TYR A 304 -1.73 -14.98 8.32
C TYR A 304 -1.00 -15.15 9.65
N ALA A 305 -1.65 -15.71 10.67
CA ALA A 305 -0.99 -16.06 11.92
C ALA A 305 0.17 -17.05 11.71
N GLU A 306 0.00 -18.04 10.84
CA GLU A 306 1.06 -18.99 10.48
C GLU A 306 2.18 -18.33 9.66
N ALA A 307 1.83 -17.52 8.66
CA ALA A 307 2.80 -16.74 7.89
C ALA A 307 3.65 -15.83 8.80
N MET A 308 3.04 -15.27 9.84
CA MET A 308 3.73 -14.45 10.84
C MET A 308 4.68 -15.25 11.73
N LYS A 309 4.43 -16.53 12.00
CA LYS A 309 5.38 -17.39 12.75
C LYS A 309 6.61 -17.74 11.93
N GLN A 310 6.44 -17.88 10.61
CA GLN A 310 7.52 -18.21 9.67
C GLN A 310 8.36 -16.99 9.28
N TYR A 311 7.97 -15.80 9.75
CA TYR A 311 8.69 -14.57 9.46
C TYR A 311 10.11 -14.61 10.02
N VAL A 312 11.08 -14.43 9.11
CA VAL A 312 12.48 -14.20 9.44
C VAL A 312 12.88 -12.85 8.85
N PRO A 313 13.08 -11.80 9.67
CA PRO A 313 13.47 -10.49 9.17
C PRO A 313 14.83 -10.54 8.48
N SER A 314 14.94 -9.80 7.38
CA SER A 314 16.21 -9.63 6.68
C SER A 314 17.11 -8.63 7.43
N PRO A 315 18.44 -8.79 7.40
CA PRO A 315 19.37 -7.78 7.92
C PRO A 315 19.14 -6.38 7.32
N TRP A 316 18.65 -6.31 6.07
CA TRP A 316 18.41 -5.07 5.33
C TRP A 316 17.12 -4.34 5.72
N GLU A 317 16.20 -5.01 6.43
CA GLU A 317 14.98 -4.39 6.97
C GLU A 317 15.22 -3.80 8.37
N ARG A 318 16.33 -4.17 9.03
CA ARG A 318 16.70 -3.69 10.37
C ARG A 318 17.69 -2.53 10.37
N SER A 319 18.23 -2.15 9.20
CA SER A 319 19.17 -1.04 9.12
C SER A 319 18.41 0.28 9.27
N GLY A 320 18.52 0.94 10.43
CA GLY A 320 18.00 2.30 10.69
C GLY A 320 18.59 3.41 9.79
N SER A 321 19.28 3.05 8.70
CA SER A 321 19.77 3.97 7.67
C SER A 321 18.67 4.57 6.79
N TYR A 322 17.42 4.15 6.99
CA TYR A 322 16.25 4.62 6.23
C TYR A 322 15.08 5.01 7.15
N ASP A 323 15.34 5.22 8.44
CA ASP A 323 14.33 5.75 9.37
C ASP A 323 13.83 7.11 8.85
N LEU A 324 12.51 7.19 8.62
CA LEU A 324 11.79 8.35 8.10
C LEU A 324 11.48 9.40 9.18
N GLU A 325 12.19 9.38 10.29
CA GLU A 325 12.07 10.43 11.31
C GLU A 325 13.07 11.54 11.02
N ASP A 326 12.70 12.39 10.05
CA ASP A 326 13.03 13.83 10.00
C ASP A 326 12.02 14.57 9.09
#